data_AF-A0A7X7C3A3-F1
#
_entry.id   AF-A0A7X7C3A3-F1
#
_cell.length_a   1.000
_cell.length_b   1.000
_cell.length_c   1.000
_cell.angle_alpha   90.00
_cell.angle_beta   90.00
_cell.angle_gamma   90.00
#
_symmetry.space_group_name_H-M   'P 1'
#
loop_
_entity.id
_entity.type
_entity.pdbx_description
1 polymer ?
#
loop_
_entity_poly.entity_id
_entity_poly.type
_entity_poly.pdbx_seq_one_letter_code
_entity_poly.pdbx_strand_id
1 'polypeptide(L)'
;KPFSYNQENIRQQTVNINPLFEILEPYNAHIFTGHEHYNKNIIHSPTLYEHNTAAISGAFWQGDYCWDGTPIGYGVYEVTGSEVRWYFKSAGHPREHQMRITPVGSSYEHPDEIIVNVWNWDKNWKVIWPENGEERGEMTQFTGLDPATAEMCADKDKLEFKWLSPVSTEHLFKATPQSAHSKVEVIATDSFGQVYIERLHTE
;
A
#
# COMPACT_ATOMS: atom_id res chain seq x y z
N LYS A 1 -22.15 -13.85 -22.70
CA LYS A 1 -22.57 -12.60 -23.39
C LYS A 1 -21.55 -12.28 -24.48
N PRO A 2 -21.94 -11.83 -25.67
CA PRO A 2 -20.98 -11.35 -26.67
C PRO A 2 -20.22 -10.12 -26.14
N PHE A 3 -18.95 -9.98 -26.54
CA PHE A 3 -18.06 -8.89 -26.10
C PHE A 3 -18.56 -7.53 -26.59
N SER A 4 -18.53 -6.51 -25.71
CA SER A 4 -18.87 -5.13 -26.04
C SER A 4 -17.60 -4.28 -26.03
N TYR A 5 -17.21 -3.79 -27.21
CA TYR A 5 -16.09 -2.86 -27.39
C TYR A 5 -16.60 -1.43 -27.22
N ASN A 6 -16.47 -0.86 -26.01
CA ASN A 6 -16.64 0.57 -25.79
C ASN A 6 -15.30 1.17 -25.29
N GLN A 7 -15.00 2.42 -25.62
CA GLN A 7 -13.73 3.07 -25.26
C GLN A 7 -13.51 3.21 -23.75
N GLU A 8 -14.57 3.28 -22.96
CA GLU A 8 -14.55 3.42 -21.51
C GLU A 8 -14.13 2.11 -20.83
N ASN A 9 -14.65 0.97 -21.31
CA ASN A 9 -14.31 -0.40 -20.92
C ASN A 9 -12.91 -0.79 -21.42
N ILE A 10 -12.52 -0.30 -22.61
CA ILE A 10 -11.17 -0.46 -23.14
C ILE A 10 -10.16 0.36 -22.31
N ARG A 11 -10.57 1.48 -21.71
CA ARG A 11 -9.73 2.26 -20.80
C ARG A 11 -9.50 1.55 -19.46
N GLN A 12 -10.47 0.77 -18.99
CA GLN A 12 -10.37 -0.01 -17.74
C GLN A 12 -9.72 -1.40 -17.93
N GLN A 13 -9.18 -1.69 -19.13
CA GLN A 13 -8.27 -2.79 -19.49
C GLN A 13 -8.31 -4.09 -18.66
N THR A 14 -9.47 -4.73 -18.54
CA THR A 14 -9.57 -6.13 -18.04
C THR A 14 -10.70 -6.91 -18.70
N VAL A 15 -11.13 -6.49 -19.90
CA VAL A 15 -12.33 -7.03 -20.57
C VAL A 15 -12.26 -8.55 -20.80
N ASN A 16 -11.06 -9.13 -20.86
CA ASN A 16 -10.78 -10.55 -21.04
C ASN A 16 -9.90 -11.14 -19.91
N ILE A 17 -9.90 -10.55 -18.71
CA ILE A 17 -9.05 -11.03 -17.61
C ILE A 17 -9.41 -12.45 -17.15
N ASN A 18 -10.69 -12.81 -17.17
CA ASN A 18 -11.14 -14.15 -16.75
C ASN A 18 -10.57 -15.27 -17.66
N PRO A 19 -10.66 -15.19 -19.01
CA PRO A 19 -9.96 -16.13 -19.89
C PRO A 19 -8.45 -16.21 -19.67
N LEU A 20 -7.78 -15.09 -19.33
CA LEU A 20 -6.36 -15.13 -18.99
C LEU A 20 -6.13 -15.93 -17.71
N PHE A 21 -6.96 -15.74 -16.69
CA PHE A 21 -6.87 -16.50 -15.44
C PHE A 21 -7.08 -18.00 -15.67
N GLU A 22 -8.05 -18.38 -16.50
CA GLU A 22 -8.30 -19.78 -16.88
C GLU A 22 -7.07 -20.43 -17.55
N ILE A 23 -6.36 -19.71 -18.42
CA ILE A 23 -5.12 -20.19 -19.06
C ILE A 23 -4.00 -20.38 -18.03
N LEU A 24 -3.97 -19.55 -16.98
CA LEU A 24 -2.94 -19.55 -15.96
C LEU A 24 -3.21 -20.53 -14.80
N GLU A 25 -4.43 -21.06 -14.66
CA GLU A 25 -4.82 -21.99 -13.58
C GLU A 25 -3.81 -23.14 -13.31
N PRO A 26 -3.21 -23.78 -14.34
CA PRO A 26 -2.26 -24.88 -14.10
C PRO A 26 -0.90 -24.45 -13.55
N TYR A 27 -0.61 -23.15 -13.43
CA TYR A 27 0.70 -22.61 -13.08
C TYR A 27 0.69 -21.86 -11.74
N ASN A 28 1.86 -21.75 -11.12
CA ASN A 28 2.11 -20.73 -10.10
C ASN A 28 2.51 -19.43 -10.79
N ALA A 29 1.56 -18.54 -11.02
CA ALA A 29 1.69 -17.38 -11.88
C ALA A 29 1.69 -16.06 -11.11
N HIS A 30 2.59 -15.17 -11.51
CA HIS A 30 2.68 -13.80 -11.01
C HIS A 30 2.55 -12.83 -12.19
N ILE A 31 1.59 -11.92 -12.12
CA ILE A 31 1.36 -10.86 -13.10
C ILE A 31 1.99 -9.58 -12.55
N PHE A 32 2.89 -8.97 -13.30
CA PHE A 32 3.48 -7.68 -12.93
C PHE A 32 2.83 -6.56 -13.73
N THR A 33 2.17 -5.65 -13.02
CA THR A 33 1.48 -4.48 -13.57
C THR A 33 2.13 -3.19 -13.06
N GLY A 34 1.77 -2.07 -13.69
CA GLY A 34 2.30 -0.75 -13.41
C GLY A 34 1.39 0.31 -14.03
N HIS A 35 1.95 1.43 -14.49
CA HIS A 35 1.21 2.56 -15.06
C HIS A 35 0.35 3.36 -14.07
N GLU A 36 -0.15 2.75 -13.01
CA GLU A 36 -1.18 3.33 -12.15
C GLU A 36 -0.68 4.31 -11.06
N HIS A 37 0.64 4.36 -10.79
CA HIS A 37 1.24 5.21 -9.75
C HIS A 37 0.72 4.96 -8.33
N TYR A 38 0.47 3.70 -7.98
CA TYR A 38 0.27 3.20 -6.60
C TYR A 38 0.88 1.80 -6.47
N ASN A 39 1.01 1.26 -5.26
CA ASN A 39 1.50 -0.09 -5.02
C ASN A 39 0.35 -1.00 -4.53
N LYS A 40 0.17 -2.17 -5.16
CA LYS A 40 -0.90 -3.08 -4.79
C LYS A 40 -0.53 -4.54 -5.06
N ASN A 41 -0.75 -5.39 -4.07
CA ASN A 41 -0.68 -6.84 -4.21
C ASN A 41 -2.10 -7.42 -4.19
N ILE A 42 -2.47 -8.14 -5.24
CA ILE A 42 -3.80 -8.74 -5.41
C ILE A 42 -3.65 -10.26 -5.46
N ILE A 43 -4.41 -10.95 -4.63
CA ILE A 43 -4.46 -12.41 -4.59
C ILE A 43 -5.73 -12.86 -5.30
N HIS A 44 -5.59 -13.26 -6.57
CA HIS A 44 -6.69 -13.76 -7.40
C HIS A 44 -7.03 -15.21 -7.05
N SER A 45 -6.02 -16.04 -6.78
CA SER A 45 -6.16 -17.42 -6.29
C SER A 45 -4.91 -17.82 -5.49
N PRO A 46 -4.87 -19.02 -4.86
CA PRO A 46 -3.66 -19.50 -4.18
C PRO A 46 -2.41 -19.59 -5.06
N THR A 47 -2.57 -19.67 -6.38
CA THR A 47 -1.49 -19.83 -7.37
C THR A 47 -1.44 -18.68 -8.38
N LEU A 48 -2.24 -17.63 -8.22
CA LEU A 48 -2.28 -16.49 -9.13
C LEU A 48 -2.27 -15.17 -8.35
N TYR A 49 -1.15 -14.46 -8.49
CA TYR A 49 -0.90 -13.17 -7.85
C TYR A 49 -0.74 -12.08 -8.91
N GLU A 50 -1.19 -10.87 -8.59
CA GLU A 50 -0.89 -9.67 -9.35
C GLU A 50 -0.20 -8.64 -8.46
N HIS A 51 0.86 -8.03 -8.99
CA HIS A 51 1.65 -7.02 -8.32
C HIS A 51 1.68 -5.75 -9.17
N ASN A 52 0.87 -4.77 -8.79
CA ASN A 52 0.98 -3.43 -9.33
C ASN A 52 2.09 -2.69 -8.57
N THR A 53 3.18 -2.38 -9.25
CA THR A 53 4.33 -1.73 -8.60
C THR A 53 4.19 -0.21 -8.65
N ALA A 54 4.41 0.45 -7.51
CA ALA A 54 4.49 1.91 -7.45
C ALA A 54 5.49 2.47 -8.46
N ALA A 55 5.15 3.62 -9.04
CA ALA A 55 6.01 4.28 -10.00
C ALA A 55 7.21 4.91 -9.29
N ILE A 56 8.42 4.70 -9.80
CA ILE A 56 9.63 5.35 -9.28
C ILE A 56 9.55 6.88 -9.33
N SER A 57 8.71 7.41 -10.23
CA SER A 57 8.42 8.84 -10.32
C SER A 57 7.44 9.34 -9.28
N GLY A 58 6.89 8.50 -8.40
CA GLY A 58 5.83 8.88 -7.47
C GLY A 58 4.64 9.47 -8.23
N ALA A 59 4.01 10.50 -7.67
CA ALA A 59 3.00 11.32 -8.32
C ALA A 59 3.61 12.28 -9.39
N PHE A 60 4.22 11.74 -10.45
CA PHE A 60 4.80 12.50 -11.57
C PHE A 60 5.89 13.51 -11.15
N TRP A 61 6.80 13.08 -10.27
CA TRP A 61 7.92 13.85 -9.72
C TRP A 61 7.49 15.07 -8.89
N GLN A 62 6.24 15.11 -8.43
CA GLN A 62 5.70 16.21 -7.62
C GLN A 62 5.81 15.99 -6.10
N GLY A 63 6.69 15.09 -5.67
CA GLY A 63 6.92 14.75 -4.26
C GLY A 63 7.49 13.34 -4.09
N ASP A 64 7.54 12.90 -2.85
CA ASP A 64 8.18 11.63 -2.46
C ASP A 64 7.23 10.41 -2.50
N TYR A 65 5.95 10.63 -2.81
CA TYR A 65 4.90 9.62 -2.75
C TYR A 65 4.14 9.43 -4.06
N CYS A 66 3.71 8.20 -4.30
CA CYS A 66 2.63 7.80 -5.20
C CYS A 66 1.27 8.29 -4.70
N TRP A 67 0.23 8.12 -5.52
CA TRP A 67 -1.11 8.64 -5.22
C TRP A 67 -1.76 8.01 -3.97
N ASP A 68 -1.34 6.81 -3.60
CA ASP A 68 -1.76 6.01 -2.44
C ASP A 68 -0.92 6.24 -1.18
N GLY A 69 0.09 7.11 -1.26
CA GLY A 69 1.05 7.35 -0.17
C GLY A 69 2.20 6.37 -0.07
N THR A 70 2.33 5.44 -1.03
CA THR A 70 3.53 4.62 -1.18
C THR A 70 4.72 5.48 -1.60
N PRO A 71 5.88 5.41 -0.93
CA PRO A 71 7.08 6.14 -1.32
C PRO A 71 7.53 5.77 -2.73
N ILE A 72 8.30 6.64 -3.37
CA ILE A 72 9.05 6.26 -4.56
C ILE A 72 9.96 5.05 -4.28
N GLY A 73 9.98 4.08 -5.19
CA GLY A 73 10.70 2.83 -4.97
C GLY A 73 10.53 1.84 -6.10
N TYR A 74 10.80 0.57 -5.80
CA TYR A 74 10.69 -0.55 -6.73
C TYR A 74 10.30 -1.83 -6.00
N GLY A 75 9.60 -2.73 -6.70
CA GLY A 75 9.37 -4.10 -6.24
C GLY A 75 10.62 -4.95 -6.42
N VAL A 76 10.93 -5.79 -5.45
CA VAL A 76 11.98 -6.81 -5.55
C VAL A 76 11.34 -8.19 -5.51
N TYR A 77 11.67 -9.02 -6.49
CA TYR A 77 11.15 -10.38 -6.64
C TYR A 77 12.31 -11.37 -6.63
N GLU A 78 12.32 -12.24 -5.63
CA GLU A 78 13.32 -13.27 -5.42
C GLU A 78 12.74 -14.62 -5.86
N VAL A 79 13.30 -15.21 -6.92
CA VAL A 79 12.79 -16.44 -7.53
C VAL A 79 13.75 -17.59 -7.27
N THR A 80 13.26 -18.65 -6.62
CA THR A 80 14.01 -19.90 -6.39
C THR A 80 13.17 -21.08 -6.86
N GLY A 81 13.53 -21.65 -8.02
CA GLY A 81 12.71 -22.68 -8.66
C GLY A 81 11.34 -22.12 -9.05
N SER A 82 10.26 -22.67 -8.47
CA SER A 82 8.88 -22.21 -8.67
C SER A 82 8.38 -21.29 -7.56
N GLU A 83 9.19 -21.02 -6.53
CA GLU A 83 8.83 -20.14 -5.43
C GLU A 83 9.22 -18.70 -5.75
N VAL A 84 8.30 -17.78 -5.50
CA VAL A 84 8.49 -16.33 -5.66
C VAL A 84 8.23 -15.66 -4.33
N ARG A 85 9.22 -14.92 -3.84
CA ARG A 85 9.09 -14.03 -2.68
C ARG A 85 9.21 -12.59 -3.15
N TRP A 86 8.49 -11.67 -2.51
CA TRP A 86 8.51 -10.26 -2.91
C TRP A 86 8.52 -9.32 -1.72
N TYR A 87 9.08 -8.14 -1.95
CA TYR A 87 8.99 -7.00 -1.03
C TYR A 87 9.04 -5.69 -1.82
N PHE A 88 8.47 -4.62 -1.25
CA PHE A 88 8.64 -3.27 -1.79
C PHE A 88 9.93 -2.65 -1.23
N LYS A 89 10.64 -1.86 -2.03
CA LYS A 89 11.88 -1.22 -1.60
C LYS A 89 11.85 0.26 -1.92
N SER A 90 11.54 1.07 -0.90
CA SER A 90 11.59 2.53 -1.01
C SER A 90 13.01 3.00 -1.33
N ALA A 91 13.13 3.96 -2.25
CA ALA A 91 14.38 4.55 -2.65
C ALA A 91 14.99 5.35 -1.48
N GLY A 92 16.29 5.17 -1.21
CA GLY A 92 16.96 5.87 -0.10
C GLY A 92 16.71 5.29 1.31
N HIS A 93 15.79 4.35 1.48
CA HIS A 93 15.48 3.72 2.77
C HIS A 93 15.99 2.27 2.84
N PRO A 94 16.18 1.67 4.03
CA PRO A 94 16.46 0.24 4.17
C PRO A 94 15.24 -0.63 3.76
N ARG A 95 15.43 -1.94 3.61
CA ARG A 95 14.35 -2.89 3.21
C ARG A 95 13.21 -2.91 4.23
N GLU A 96 13.55 -2.67 5.49
CA GLU A 96 12.65 -2.75 6.64
C GLU A 96 11.64 -1.59 6.68
N HIS A 97 11.89 -0.53 5.91
CA HIS A 97 10.99 0.62 5.80
C HIS A 97 9.78 0.25 4.93
N GLN A 98 8.77 -0.37 5.56
CA GLN A 98 7.55 -0.86 4.90
C GLN A 98 6.29 -0.08 5.28
N MET A 99 6.38 0.84 6.24
CA MET A 99 5.21 1.57 6.69
C MET A 99 5.56 2.96 7.22
N ARG A 100 4.53 3.80 7.34
CA ARG A 100 4.58 5.10 8.02
C ARG A 100 3.42 5.19 9.01
N ILE A 101 3.72 5.65 10.22
CA ILE A 101 2.73 5.99 11.24
C ILE A 101 2.44 7.49 11.16
N THR A 102 1.17 7.83 11.04
CA THR A 102 0.63 9.18 11.12
C THR A 102 0.02 9.39 12.51
N PRO A 103 0.44 10.41 13.26
CA PRO A 103 -0.03 10.63 14.64
C PRO A 103 -1.49 11.08 14.69
N VAL A 104 -2.09 10.90 15.87
CA VAL A 104 -3.41 11.44 16.25
C VAL A 104 -3.48 12.92 15.89
N GLY A 105 -4.63 13.36 15.37
CA GLY A 105 -4.88 14.76 14.99
C GLY A 105 -4.42 15.15 13.58
N SER A 106 -3.65 14.30 12.89
CA SER A 106 -3.19 14.61 11.52
C SER A 106 -4.22 14.28 10.44
N SER A 107 -5.18 13.40 10.73
CA SER A 107 -6.26 13.06 9.82
C SER A 107 -7.53 13.80 10.19
N TYR A 108 -8.14 14.48 9.21
CA TYR A 108 -9.45 15.11 9.40
C TYR A 108 -10.58 14.09 9.57
N GLU A 109 -10.50 12.95 8.88
CA GLU A 109 -11.51 11.89 8.94
C GLU A 109 -11.37 11.03 10.20
N HIS A 110 -10.16 10.93 10.74
CA HIS A 110 -9.80 10.09 11.88
C HIS A 110 -8.99 10.89 12.91
N PRO A 111 -9.56 11.95 13.53
CA PRO A 111 -8.80 12.88 14.36
C PRO A 111 -8.27 12.26 15.66
N ASP A 112 -8.95 11.22 16.18
CA ASP A 112 -8.60 10.56 17.44
C ASP A 112 -7.80 9.26 17.25
N GLU A 113 -7.47 8.90 16.01
CA GLU A 113 -6.82 7.64 15.67
C GLU A 113 -5.43 7.89 15.10
N ILE A 114 -4.49 6.97 15.37
CA ILE A 114 -3.30 6.86 14.54
C ILE A 114 -3.67 6.17 13.22
N ILE A 115 -3.03 6.57 12.13
CA ILE A 115 -3.17 5.91 10.82
C ILE A 115 -1.82 5.35 10.41
N VAL A 116 -1.79 4.12 9.92
CA VAL A 116 -0.58 3.46 9.42
C VAL A 116 -0.80 3.07 7.98
N ASN A 117 0.12 3.46 7.12
CA ASN A 117 0.14 3.06 5.73
C ASN A 117 1.21 1.97 5.53
N VAL A 118 0.83 0.76 5.12
CA VAL A 118 1.72 -0.43 5.00
C VAL A 118 1.87 -0.81 3.53
N TRP A 119 2.88 -0.29 2.84
CA TRP A 119 2.88 -0.17 1.38
C TRP A 119 2.87 -1.47 0.59
N ASN A 120 3.49 -2.53 1.10
CA ASN A 120 3.53 -3.83 0.41
C ASN A 120 2.47 -4.83 0.91
N TRP A 121 1.48 -4.35 1.67
CA TRP A 121 0.47 -5.19 2.29
C TRP A 121 -0.33 -6.02 1.27
N ASP A 122 -0.66 -7.24 1.66
CA ASP A 122 -1.72 -8.05 1.07
C ASP A 122 -2.57 -8.64 2.20
N LYS A 123 -3.74 -9.22 1.85
CA LYS A 123 -4.73 -9.72 2.82
C LYS A 123 -4.23 -10.79 3.80
N ASN A 124 -3.06 -11.39 3.58
CA ASN A 124 -2.48 -12.40 4.47
C ASN A 124 -1.53 -11.79 5.51
N TRP A 125 -1.18 -10.50 5.40
CA TRP A 125 -0.34 -9.82 6.38
C TRP A 125 -1.09 -9.59 7.68
N LYS A 126 -0.37 -9.65 8.79
CA LYS A 126 -0.88 -9.33 10.13
C LYS A 126 -0.26 -8.03 10.64
N VAL A 127 -1.09 -7.10 11.11
CA VAL A 127 -0.65 -5.80 11.65
C VAL A 127 -1.16 -5.66 13.08
N ILE A 128 -0.25 -5.63 14.05
CA ILE A 128 -0.55 -5.42 15.47
C ILE A 128 0.10 -4.13 15.97
N TRP A 129 -0.39 -3.62 17.10
CA TRP A 129 0.15 -2.39 17.68
C TRP A 129 0.31 -2.50 19.20
N PRO A 130 1.56 -2.50 19.70
CA PRO A 130 1.82 -2.26 21.11
C PRO A 130 1.65 -0.78 21.47
N GLU A 131 1.03 -0.53 22.63
CA GLU A 131 0.91 0.80 23.22
C GLU A 131 1.58 0.78 24.60
N ASN A 132 2.55 1.66 24.81
CA ASN A 132 3.34 1.73 26.05
C ASN A 132 4.00 0.39 26.45
N GLY A 133 4.29 -0.46 25.46
CA GLY A 133 4.90 -1.78 25.65
C GLY A 133 3.89 -2.93 25.86
N GLU A 134 2.59 -2.65 25.90
CA GLU A 134 1.54 -3.67 26.01
C GLU A 134 0.87 -3.91 24.66
N GLU A 135 0.75 -5.17 24.23
CA GLU A 135 0.06 -5.52 22.99
C GLU A 135 -1.44 -5.16 23.08
N ARG A 136 -1.94 -4.36 22.13
CA ARG A 136 -3.34 -3.93 22.07
C ARG A 136 -4.20 -4.73 21.09
N GLY A 137 -3.60 -5.71 20.43
CA GLY A 137 -4.23 -6.55 19.40
C GLY A 137 -3.95 -6.07 17.98
N GLU A 138 -4.77 -6.54 17.05
CA GLU A 138 -4.67 -6.21 15.62
C GLU A 138 -5.25 -4.82 15.33
N MET A 139 -4.61 -4.10 14.42
CA MET A 139 -5.11 -2.81 13.93
C MET A 139 -6.31 -3.02 13.01
N THR A 140 -7.21 -2.03 12.94
CA THR A 140 -8.36 -2.09 12.04
C THR A 140 -7.95 -1.64 10.65
N GLN A 141 -7.99 -2.55 9.67
CA GLN A 141 -7.80 -2.19 8.26
C GLN A 141 -8.98 -1.35 7.76
N PHE A 142 -8.70 -0.35 6.92
CA PHE A 142 -9.74 0.42 6.24
C PHE A 142 -9.27 0.91 4.86
N THR A 143 -10.24 1.27 4.03
CA THR A 143 -10.00 1.91 2.73
C THR A 143 -10.17 3.42 2.87
N GLY A 144 -9.16 4.20 2.48
CA GLY A 144 -9.19 5.65 2.65
C GLY A 144 -8.03 6.37 1.97
N LEU A 145 -7.92 7.67 2.24
CA LEU A 145 -6.83 8.50 1.72
C LEU A 145 -5.68 8.55 2.72
N ASP A 146 -4.46 8.39 2.24
CA ASP A 146 -3.27 8.59 3.07
C ASP A 146 -3.13 10.07 3.47
N PRO A 147 -3.02 10.40 4.77
CA PRO A 147 -2.93 11.78 5.23
C PRO A 147 -1.72 12.55 4.69
N ALA A 148 -0.55 11.89 4.56
CA ALA A 148 0.66 12.55 4.06
C ALA A 148 0.53 12.88 2.57
N THR A 149 -0.09 12.01 1.78
CA THR A 149 -0.41 12.32 0.37
C THR A 149 -1.47 13.40 0.25
N ALA A 150 -2.47 13.40 1.13
CA ALA A 150 -3.48 14.47 1.17
C ALA A 150 -2.84 15.83 1.47
N GLU A 151 -1.91 15.89 2.41
CA GLU A 151 -1.13 17.09 2.73
C GLU A 151 -0.24 17.52 1.55
N MET A 152 0.52 16.60 0.96
CA MET A 152 1.34 16.86 -0.24
C MET A 152 0.49 17.45 -1.38
N CYS A 153 -0.73 16.95 -1.55
CA CYS A 153 -1.65 17.39 -2.58
C CYS A 153 -2.46 18.64 -2.22
N ALA A 154 -2.37 19.17 -0.99
CA ALA A 154 -3.24 20.25 -0.52
C ALA A 154 -2.87 21.61 -1.17
N ASP A 155 -1.57 21.89 -1.30
CA ASP A 155 -1.07 23.13 -1.88
C ASP A 155 -0.85 22.99 -3.40
N LYS A 156 -1.92 23.20 -4.18
CA LYS A 156 -1.89 23.07 -5.65
C LYS A 156 -0.93 24.02 -6.35
N ASP A 157 -0.51 25.11 -5.70
CA ASP A 157 0.41 26.06 -6.33
C ASP A 157 1.88 25.63 -6.22
N LYS A 158 2.18 24.67 -5.35
CA LYS A 158 3.48 23.97 -5.30
C LYS A 158 3.58 22.81 -6.30
N LEU A 159 2.47 22.41 -6.92
CA LEU A 159 2.42 21.32 -7.89
C LEU A 159 2.41 21.87 -9.32
N GLU A 160 3.25 21.31 -10.18
CA GLU A 160 3.19 21.51 -11.62
C GLU A 160 1.86 21.00 -12.18
N PHE A 161 1.41 19.84 -11.70
CA PHE A 161 0.16 19.20 -12.11
C PHE A 161 -0.96 19.45 -11.10
N LYS A 162 -1.70 20.55 -11.28
CA LYS A 162 -2.78 20.97 -10.37
C LYS A 162 -3.92 19.96 -10.18
N TRP A 163 -4.07 19.02 -11.10
CA TRP A 163 -5.07 17.95 -11.06
C TRP A 163 -4.67 16.78 -10.15
N LEU A 164 -3.41 16.69 -9.71
CA LEU A 164 -2.97 15.63 -8.80
C LEU A 164 -3.78 15.65 -7.52
N SER A 165 -4.24 14.50 -7.07
CA SER A 165 -5.00 14.32 -5.83
C SER A 165 -4.69 12.93 -5.27
N PRO A 166 -4.80 12.74 -3.94
CA PRO A 166 -4.63 11.41 -3.35
C PRO A 166 -5.71 10.47 -3.90
N VAL A 167 -5.36 9.19 -4.04
CA VAL A 167 -6.33 8.12 -4.36
C VAL A 167 -6.53 7.22 -3.14
N SER A 168 -7.72 6.64 -3.08
CA SER A 168 -8.08 5.72 -2.01
C SER A 168 -7.27 4.44 -2.11
N THR A 169 -6.83 3.94 -0.97
CA THR A 169 -6.04 2.72 -0.86
C THR A 169 -6.52 1.80 0.26
N GLU A 170 -6.30 0.50 0.11
CA GLU A 170 -6.69 -0.56 1.04
C GLU A 170 -5.58 -0.92 2.04
N HIS A 171 -4.36 -0.41 1.89
CA HIS A 171 -3.25 -0.73 2.78
C HIS A 171 -3.10 0.27 3.94
N LEU A 172 -4.24 0.78 4.44
CA LEU A 172 -4.32 1.65 5.61
C LEU A 172 -4.89 0.90 6.82
N PHE A 173 -4.33 1.22 7.98
CA PHE A 173 -4.69 0.66 9.27
C PHE A 173 -4.89 1.78 10.27
N LYS A 174 -5.79 1.59 11.23
CA LYS A 174 -6.04 2.57 12.29
C LYS A 174 -6.21 1.93 13.65
N ALA A 175 -5.88 2.71 14.67
CA ALA A 175 -6.09 2.37 16.07
C ALA A 175 -6.27 3.63 16.91
N THR A 176 -7.10 3.54 17.96
CA THR A 176 -7.31 4.62 18.94
C THR A 176 -6.40 4.37 20.14
N PRO A 177 -5.32 5.14 20.33
CA PRO A 177 -4.51 5.05 21.53
C PRO A 177 -5.29 5.54 22.75
N GLN A 178 -4.91 5.07 23.95
CA GLN A 178 -5.42 5.59 25.23
C GLN A 178 -5.11 7.08 25.42
N SER A 179 -4.03 7.57 24.81
CA SER A 179 -3.60 8.97 24.84
C SER A 179 -2.90 9.34 23.54
N ALA A 180 -3.08 10.57 23.08
CA ALA A 180 -2.34 11.11 21.93
C ALA A 180 -0.81 11.15 22.16
N HIS A 181 -0.36 11.03 23.41
CA HIS A 181 1.05 11.01 23.78
C HIS A 181 1.60 9.61 24.08
N SER A 182 0.80 8.57 23.88
CA SER A 182 1.24 7.20 24.08
C SER A 182 2.41 6.84 23.17
N LYS A 183 3.33 6.01 23.68
CA LYS A 183 4.37 5.42 22.85
C LYS A 183 3.74 4.29 22.06
N VAL A 184 3.61 4.49 20.75
CA VAL A 184 3.02 3.50 19.86
C VAL A 184 4.12 2.85 19.02
N GLU A 185 4.09 1.53 18.99
CA GLU A 185 4.83 0.70 18.05
C GLU A 185 3.82 0.00 17.14
N VAL A 186 4.18 -0.22 15.88
CA VAL A 186 3.39 -1.00 14.94
C VAL A 186 4.26 -2.10 14.38
N ILE A 187 3.76 -3.32 14.45
CA ILE A 187 4.45 -4.53 14.03
C ILE A 187 3.63 -5.15 12.91
N ALA A 188 4.19 -5.16 11.70
CA ALA A 188 3.61 -5.80 10.52
C ALA A 188 4.38 -7.08 10.21
N THR A 189 3.68 -8.21 10.03
CA THR A 189 4.25 -9.49 9.60
C THR A 189 3.71 -9.84 8.22
N ASP A 190 4.60 -10.05 7.26
CA ASP A 190 4.21 -10.42 5.90
C ASP A 190 3.87 -11.90 5.72
N SER A 191 3.38 -12.22 4.53
CA SER A 191 3.05 -13.58 4.07
C SER A 191 4.22 -14.58 4.15
N PHE A 192 5.46 -14.11 4.33
CA PHE A 192 6.67 -14.93 4.46
C PHE A 192 7.21 -14.98 5.89
N GLY A 193 6.51 -14.38 6.85
CA GLY A 193 6.93 -14.31 8.25
C GLY A 193 8.01 -13.26 8.53
N GLN A 194 8.32 -12.36 7.58
CA GLN A 194 9.21 -11.24 7.86
C GLN A 194 8.46 -10.20 8.70
N VAL A 195 9.13 -9.74 9.76
CA VAL A 195 8.59 -8.74 10.68
C VAL A 195 9.20 -7.37 10.38
N TYR A 196 8.34 -6.36 10.33
CA TYR A 196 8.66 -4.95 10.17
C TYR A 196 8.14 -4.19 11.37
N ILE A 197 8.93 -3.25 11.89
CA ILE A 197 8.59 -2.48 13.09
C ILE A 197 8.76 -1.01 12.78
N GLU A 198 7.71 -0.22 13.04
CA GLU A 198 7.76 1.24 12.99
C GLU A 198 7.33 1.82 14.33
N ARG A 199 7.92 2.94 14.73
CA ARG A 199 7.66 3.57 16.03
C ARG A 199 7.26 5.01 15.84
N LEU A 200 6.18 5.41 16.52
CA LEU A 200 5.83 6.80 16.58
C LEU A 200 6.82 7.51 17.50
N HIS A 201 7.77 8.23 16.91
CA HIS A 201 8.67 9.09 17.65
C HIS A 201 7.89 10.32 18.13
N THR A 202 7.55 10.35 19.41
CA THR A 202 7.11 11.59 20.06
C THR A 202 8.36 12.38 20.44
N GLU A 203 8.52 13.56 19.81
CA GLU A 203 9.47 14.58 20.29
C GLU A 203 9.03 15.16 21.64
#